data_AF-A0A2P5HMR7-F1
#
_entry.id   AF-A0A2P5HMR7-F1
#
_cell.length_a   1.000
_cell.length_b   1.000
_cell.length_c   1.000
_cell.angle_alpha   90.00
_cell.angle_beta   90.00
_cell.angle_gamma   90.00
#
_symmetry.space_group_name_H-M   'P 1'
#
loop_
_entity.id
_entity.type
_entity.pdbx_description
1 polymer ?
#
loop_
_entity_poly.entity_id
_entity_poly.type
_entity_poly.pdbx_seq_one_letter_code
_entity_poly.pdbx_strand_id
1 'polypeptide(L)'
;MRPFDKLILGWFILCGSLHCFFEGYFVLNHTHLASSNDLFAQLWKEYALSDSRYLSSDPFMICVETITAIVWGPLCLATAVSICRGSGLRYPLQIIVSLAHLYGVALYYSTCYVNEKYRGLVYSRPEFLYFWVYYVGFNAPWVVVPAG
;
A
#
# COMPACT_ATOMS: atom_id res chain seq x y z
N MET A 1 -2.17 26.14 -10.52
CA MET A 1 -2.52 24.98 -9.67
C MET A 1 -2.66 25.46 -8.23
N ARG A 2 -3.80 25.20 -7.57
CA ARG A 2 -4.08 25.69 -6.20
C ARG A 2 -3.20 24.94 -5.18
N PRO A 3 -2.97 25.47 -3.96
CA PRO A 3 -2.15 24.78 -2.95
C PRO A 3 -2.61 23.36 -2.65
N PHE A 4 -3.93 23.14 -2.54
CA PHE A 4 -4.51 21.82 -2.31
C PHE A 4 -4.27 20.83 -3.47
N ASP A 5 -4.30 21.30 -4.71
CA ASP A 5 -4.00 20.47 -5.88
C ASP A 5 -2.55 19.95 -5.85
N LYS A 6 -1.61 20.74 -5.28
CA LYS A 6 -0.21 20.32 -5.13
C LYS A 6 -0.07 19.19 -4.10
N LEU A 7 -0.85 19.22 -3.03
CA LEU A 7 -0.88 18.15 -2.02
C LEU A 7 -1.43 16.86 -2.62
N ILE A 8 -2.55 16.94 -3.34
CA ILE A 8 -3.13 15.78 -4.03
C ILE A 8 -2.14 15.22 -5.08
N LEU A 9 -1.48 16.09 -5.83
CA LEU A 9 -0.45 15.68 -6.77
C LEU A 9 0.69 14.93 -6.06
N GLY A 10 1.22 15.47 -4.97
CA GLY A 10 2.27 14.84 -4.18
C GLY A 10 1.85 13.48 -3.63
N TRP A 11 0.61 13.36 -3.15
CA TRP A 11 0.02 12.11 -2.70
C TRP A 11 0.00 11.04 -3.80
N PHE A 12 -0.53 11.35 -4.99
CA PHE A 12 -0.57 10.38 -6.08
C PHE A 12 0.81 10.02 -6.63
N ILE A 13 1.78 10.94 -6.60
CA ILE A 13 3.18 10.62 -6.94
C ILE A 13 3.77 9.67 -5.91
N LEU A 14 3.55 9.92 -4.62
CA LEU A 14 4.02 9.06 -3.53
C LEU A 14 3.41 7.66 -3.64
N CYS A 15 2.09 7.54 -3.73
CA CYS A 15 1.40 6.26 -3.90
C CYS A 15 1.89 5.54 -5.16
N GLY A 16 1.93 6.22 -6.31
CA GLY A 16 2.44 5.63 -7.55
C GLY A 16 3.87 5.12 -7.42
N SER A 17 4.72 5.81 -6.67
CA SER A 17 6.10 5.37 -6.43
C SER A 17 6.17 4.17 -5.48
N LEU A 18 5.41 4.17 -4.39
CA LEU A 18 5.35 3.05 -3.46
C LEU A 18 4.82 1.80 -4.14
N HIS A 19 3.72 1.91 -4.88
CA HIS A 19 3.11 0.78 -5.58
C HIS A 19 4.02 0.21 -6.67
N CYS A 20 4.56 1.07 -7.54
CA CYS A 20 5.39 0.59 -8.65
C CYS A 20 6.76 0.06 -8.19
N PHE A 21 7.39 0.67 -7.19
CA PHE A 21 8.76 0.34 -6.81
C PHE A 21 8.85 -0.50 -5.53
N PHE A 22 8.14 -0.13 -4.47
CA PHE A 22 8.24 -0.82 -3.18
C PHE A 22 7.45 -2.14 -3.20
N GLU A 23 6.16 -2.08 -3.54
CA GLU A 23 5.30 -3.26 -3.68
C GLU A 23 5.67 -4.08 -4.92
N GLY A 24 6.01 -3.42 -6.04
CA GLY A 24 6.57 -4.09 -7.21
C GLY A 24 7.84 -4.89 -6.89
N TYR A 25 8.73 -4.36 -6.04
CA TYR A 25 9.88 -5.13 -5.56
C TYR A 25 9.45 -6.36 -4.76
N PHE A 26 8.48 -6.25 -3.85
CA PHE A 26 7.96 -7.39 -3.10
C PHE A 26 7.39 -8.46 -4.03
N VAL A 27 6.53 -8.10 -4.98
CA VAL A 27 5.91 -9.03 -5.94
C VAL A 27 6.96 -9.80 -6.76
N LEU A 28 8.08 -9.17 -7.10
CA LEU A 28 9.14 -9.82 -7.87
C LEU A 28 10.09 -10.68 -7.02
N ASN A 29 10.20 -10.42 -5.71
CA ASN A 29 11.25 -11.00 -4.87
C ASN A 29 10.73 -11.76 -3.62
N HIS A 30 9.42 -11.86 -3.41
CA HIS A 30 8.82 -12.39 -2.16
C HIS A 30 9.34 -13.78 -1.77
N THR A 31 9.73 -14.64 -2.73
CA THR A 31 10.25 -15.99 -2.48
C THR A 31 11.66 -16.01 -1.88
N HIS A 32 12.49 -15.00 -2.16
CA HIS A 32 13.87 -14.90 -1.68
C HIS A 32 14.09 -13.74 -0.70
N LEU A 33 13.03 -12.97 -0.41
CA LEU A 33 13.04 -11.76 0.41
C LEU A 33 13.73 -11.95 1.76
N ALA A 34 13.45 -13.06 2.45
CA ALA A 34 14.05 -13.37 3.74
C ALA A 34 15.58 -13.56 3.67
N SER A 35 16.09 -14.06 2.55
CA SER A 35 17.52 -14.30 2.31
C SER A 35 18.26 -13.11 1.71
N SER A 36 17.54 -12.16 1.09
CA SER A 36 18.16 -10.98 0.49
C SER A 36 18.58 -9.96 1.55
N ASN A 37 19.66 -9.23 1.26
CA ASN A 37 20.23 -8.20 2.12
C ASN A 37 20.31 -6.83 1.46
N ASP A 38 19.74 -6.65 0.26
CA ASP A 38 19.64 -5.34 -0.35
C ASP A 38 18.70 -4.41 0.44
N LEU A 39 18.76 -3.10 0.12
CA LEU A 39 18.01 -2.08 0.85
C LEU A 39 16.50 -2.36 0.89
N PHE A 40 15.89 -2.72 -0.24
CA PHE A 40 14.46 -2.97 -0.31
C PHE A 40 14.08 -4.23 0.47
N ALA A 41 14.89 -5.28 0.40
CA ALA A 41 14.70 -6.47 1.23
C ALA A 41 14.75 -6.14 2.73
N GLN A 42 15.70 -5.30 3.16
CA GLN A 42 15.80 -4.89 4.57
C GLN A 42 14.58 -4.07 5.01
N LEU A 43 14.13 -3.13 4.17
CA LEU A 43 12.92 -2.35 4.45
C LEU A 43 11.67 -3.23 4.57
N TRP A 44 11.54 -4.22 3.69
CA TRP A 44 10.44 -5.17 3.76
C TRP A 44 10.53 -6.11 4.96
N LYS A 45 11.73 -6.56 5.35
CA LYS A 45 11.92 -7.36 6.57
C LYS A 45 11.57 -6.57 7.83
N GLU A 46 11.89 -5.28 7.85
CA GLU A 46 11.50 -4.37 8.94
C GLU A 46 9.98 -4.16 8.95
N TYR A 47 9.36 -3.89 7.80
CA TYR A 47 7.92 -3.73 7.72
C TYR A 47 7.16 -5.02 8.06
N ALA A 48 7.72 -6.19 7.75
CA ALA A 48 7.14 -7.48 8.10
C ALA A 48 7.10 -7.76 9.61
N LEU A 49 7.77 -6.95 10.44
CA LEU A 49 7.57 -6.96 11.89
C LEU A 49 6.17 -6.46 12.28
N SER A 50 5.55 -5.62 11.45
CA SER A 50 4.16 -5.19 11.58
C SER A 50 3.18 -6.14 10.92
N ASP A 51 3.62 -6.93 9.93
CA ASP A 51 2.81 -7.95 9.29
C ASP A 51 3.67 -9.05 8.67
N SER A 52 3.78 -10.16 9.39
CA SER A 52 4.61 -11.29 8.97
C SER A 52 4.17 -11.96 7.67
N ARG A 53 2.96 -11.68 7.16
CA ARG A 53 2.46 -12.20 5.87
C ARG A 53 3.35 -11.84 4.68
N TYR A 54 4.05 -10.70 4.76
CA TYR A 54 5.02 -10.29 3.73
C TYR A 54 6.29 -11.15 3.70
N LEU A 55 6.68 -11.79 4.81
CA LEU A 55 7.82 -12.73 4.81
C LEU A 55 7.41 -14.19 4.59
N SER A 56 6.14 -14.53 4.83
CA SER A 56 5.63 -15.89 4.61
C SER A 56 5.00 -16.10 3.24
N SER A 57 5.06 -15.11 2.35
CA SER A 57 4.46 -15.19 1.00
C SER A 57 2.97 -15.52 1.05
N ASP A 58 2.21 -14.84 1.92
CA ASP A 58 0.78 -15.04 2.03
C ASP A 58 0.08 -14.80 0.67
N PRO A 59 -0.77 -15.73 0.19
CA PRO A 59 -1.38 -15.61 -1.14
C PRO A 59 -2.25 -14.37 -1.32
N PHE A 60 -2.94 -13.92 -0.27
CA PHE A 60 -3.75 -12.71 -0.36
C PHE A 60 -2.86 -11.48 -0.54
N MET A 61 -1.75 -11.39 0.22
CA MET A 61 -0.79 -10.30 0.08
C MET A 61 -0.15 -10.28 -1.31
N ILE A 62 0.29 -11.42 -1.83
CA ILE A 62 0.86 -11.48 -3.18
C ILE A 62 -0.16 -10.97 -4.22
N CYS A 63 -1.41 -11.43 -4.15
CA CYS A 63 -2.45 -11.02 -5.09
C CYS A 63 -2.77 -9.53 -5.01
N VAL A 64 -2.97 -8.99 -3.81
CA VAL A 64 -3.34 -7.58 -3.64
C VAL A 64 -2.20 -6.68 -4.09
N GLU A 65 -0.96 -6.95 -3.65
CA GLU A 65 0.21 -6.15 -4.03
C GLU A 65 0.51 -6.25 -5.53
N THR A 66 0.28 -7.40 -6.16
CA THR A 66 0.42 -7.54 -7.62
C THR A 66 -0.54 -6.61 -8.35
N ILE A 67 -1.82 -6.59 -7.96
CA ILE A 67 -2.81 -5.70 -8.57
C ILE A 67 -2.43 -4.24 -8.30
N THR A 68 -1.99 -3.93 -7.07
CA THR A 68 -1.57 -2.57 -6.72
C THR A 68 -0.38 -2.11 -7.55
N ALA A 69 0.64 -2.95 -7.72
CA ALA A 69 1.82 -2.62 -8.51
C ALA A 69 1.50 -2.45 -10.01
N ILE A 70 0.68 -3.31 -10.62
CA ILE A 70 0.45 -3.30 -12.07
C ILE A 70 -0.73 -2.44 -12.52
N VAL A 71 -1.70 -2.14 -11.63
CA VAL A 71 -2.90 -1.36 -11.97
C VAL A 71 -2.91 -0.04 -11.20
N TRP A 72 -2.89 -0.09 -9.86
CA TRP A 72 -3.11 1.11 -9.05
C TRP A 72 -1.92 2.06 -9.08
N GLY A 73 -0.68 1.56 -9.09
CA GLY A 73 0.54 2.36 -9.26
C GLY A 73 0.55 3.17 -10.56
N PRO A 74 0.36 2.54 -11.73
CA PRO A 74 0.25 3.25 -13.00
C PRO A 74 -0.92 4.24 -13.03
N LEU A 75 -2.08 3.90 -12.46
CA LEU A 75 -3.22 4.82 -12.39
C LEU A 75 -2.97 6.00 -11.44
N CYS A 76 -2.23 5.82 -10.35
CA CYS A 76 -1.75 6.91 -9.48
C CYS A 76 -0.88 7.90 -10.28
N LEU A 77 0.09 7.39 -11.04
CA LEU A 77 0.96 8.23 -11.88
C LEU A 77 0.17 8.91 -13.01
N ALA A 78 -0.78 8.21 -13.64
CA ALA A 78 -1.68 8.79 -14.64
C ALA A 78 -2.57 9.89 -14.05
N THR A 79 -3.01 9.72 -12.80
CA THR A 79 -3.76 10.73 -12.05
C THR A 79 -2.89 11.97 -11.80
N ALA A 80 -1.64 11.78 -11.36
CA ALA A 80 -0.68 12.87 -11.18
C ALA A 80 -0.46 13.65 -12.48
N VAL A 81 -0.25 12.96 -13.62
CA VAL A 81 -0.12 13.59 -14.94
C VAL A 81 -1.40 14.34 -15.32
N SER A 82 -2.58 13.78 -15.05
CA SER A 82 -3.87 14.41 -15.32
C SER A 82 -4.07 15.69 -14.52
N ILE A 83 -3.60 15.73 -13.26
CA ILE A 83 -3.60 16.94 -12.43
C ILE A 83 -2.69 18.01 -13.04
N CYS A 84 -1.45 17.65 -13.38
CA CYS A 84 -0.47 18.58 -13.97
C CYS A 84 -0.97 19.18 -15.30
N ARG A 85 -1.66 18.39 -16.11
CA ARG A 85 -2.19 18.81 -17.41
C ARG A 85 -3.56 19.49 -17.34
N GLY A 86 -4.20 19.54 -16.16
CA GLY A 86 -5.57 20.04 -16.04
C GLY A 86 -6.59 19.24 -16.86
N SER A 87 -6.37 17.92 -17.01
CA SER A 87 -7.22 17.05 -17.83
C SER A 87 -8.59 16.80 -17.17
N GLY A 88 -9.65 16.68 -17.97
CA GLY A 88 -10.98 16.25 -17.51
C GLY A 88 -10.99 14.84 -16.89
N LEU A 89 -9.97 14.02 -17.17
CA LEU A 89 -9.80 12.70 -16.55
C LEU A 89 -9.33 12.74 -15.10
N ARG A 90 -8.94 13.91 -14.58
CA ARG A 90 -8.46 14.07 -13.21
C ARG A 90 -9.42 13.45 -12.18
N TYR A 91 -10.68 13.89 -12.15
CA TYR A 91 -11.62 13.47 -11.12
C TYR A 91 -12.06 11.99 -11.25
N PRO A 92 -12.36 11.48 -12.46
CA PRO A 92 -12.63 10.06 -12.64
C PRO A 92 -11.49 9.16 -12.14
N LEU A 93 -10.24 9.48 -12.49
CA LEU A 93 -9.08 8.70 -12.05
C LEU A 93 -8.88 8.79 -10.54
N GLN A 94 -9.03 9.97 -9.95
CA GLN A 94 -8.96 10.14 -8.49
C GLN A 94 -9.99 9.27 -7.78
N ILE A 95 -11.25 9.26 -8.21
CA ILE A 95 -12.31 8.45 -7.59
C ILE A 95 -12.00 6.96 -7.69
N ILE A 96 -11.59 6.49 -8.88
CA ILE A 96 -11.28 5.07 -9.10
C ILE A 96 -10.15 4.61 -8.17
N VAL A 97 -9.05 5.35 -8.14
CA VAL A 97 -7.88 4.99 -7.33
C VAL A 97 -8.17 5.13 -5.84
N SER A 98 -8.85 6.20 -5.42
CA SER A 98 -9.28 6.39 -4.03
C SER A 98 -10.16 5.23 -3.55
N LEU A 99 -11.11 4.76 -4.37
CA LEU A 99 -11.94 3.61 -4.04
C LEU A 99 -11.11 2.33 -3.93
N ALA A 100 -10.16 2.13 -4.85
CA ALA A 100 -9.27 0.98 -4.81
C ALA A 100 -8.42 0.94 -3.53
N HIS A 101 -7.87 2.08 -3.11
CA HIS A 101 -7.12 2.20 -1.86
C HIS A 101 -7.98 1.89 -0.63
N LEU A 102 -9.18 2.48 -0.55
CA LEU A 102 -10.13 2.21 0.55
C LEU A 102 -10.54 0.73 0.61
N TYR A 103 -10.78 0.12 -0.55
CA TYR A 103 -11.12 -1.29 -0.63
C TYR A 103 -9.94 -2.19 -0.23
N GLY A 104 -8.75 -1.92 -0.74
CA GLY A 104 -7.52 -2.67 -0.43
C GLY A 104 -7.20 -2.64 1.06
N VAL A 105 -7.19 -1.45 1.68
CA VAL A 105 -6.91 -1.31 3.11
C VAL A 105 -8.01 -1.92 3.98
N ALA A 106 -9.28 -1.88 3.56
CA ALA A 106 -10.36 -2.56 4.24
C ALA A 106 -10.17 -4.08 4.21
N LEU A 107 -9.79 -4.66 3.08
CA LEU A 107 -9.47 -6.09 2.98
C LEU A 107 -8.24 -6.46 3.79
N TYR A 108 -7.20 -5.62 3.78
CA TYR A 108 -5.98 -5.81 4.55
C TYR A 108 -6.26 -5.94 6.05
N TYR A 109 -6.99 -4.98 6.63
CA TYR A 109 -7.37 -5.03 8.05
C TYR A 109 -8.36 -6.16 8.35
N SER A 110 -9.33 -6.39 7.47
CA SER A 110 -10.36 -7.43 7.68
C SER A 110 -9.75 -8.83 7.68
N THR A 111 -8.80 -9.10 6.79
CA THR A 111 -8.14 -10.41 6.72
C THR A 111 -7.28 -10.67 7.96
N CYS A 112 -6.57 -9.66 8.48
CA CYS A 112 -5.90 -9.76 9.78
C CYS A 112 -6.90 -10.08 10.90
N TYR A 113 -7.96 -9.28 11.02
CA TYR A 113 -8.96 -9.44 12.09
C TYR A 113 -9.63 -10.82 12.04
N VAL A 114 -10.03 -11.28 10.86
CA VAL A 114 -10.67 -12.59 10.68
C VAL A 114 -9.71 -13.73 11.02
N ASN A 115 -8.46 -13.67 10.57
CA ASN A 115 -7.47 -14.70 10.89
C ASN A 115 -7.13 -14.73 12.39
N GLU A 116 -7.02 -13.58 13.04
CA GLU A 116 -6.83 -13.52 14.49
C GLU A 116 -8.04 -14.12 15.24
N LYS A 117 -9.26 -13.64 14.91
CA LYS A 117 -10.49 -14.04 15.61
C LYS A 117 -10.85 -15.50 15.44
N TYR A 118 -10.72 -16.05 14.24
CA TYR A 118 -11.22 -17.39 13.90
C TYR A 118 -10.13 -18.45 13.79
N ARG A 119 -8.85 -18.06 13.66
CA ARG A 119 -7.72 -18.99 13.53
C ARG A 119 -6.64 -18.77 14.58
N GLY A 120 -6.73 -17.72 15.40
CA GLY A 120 -5.70 -17.39 16.39
C GLY A 120 -4.37 -16.95 15.76
N LEU A 121 -4.37 -16.58 14.49
CA LEU A 121 -3.16 -16.16 13.78
C LEU A 121 -2.96 -14.65 13.95
N VAL A 122 -1.94 -14.28 14.71
CA VAL A 122 -1.54 -12.88 14.92
C VAL A 122 -0.32 -12.60 14.05
N TYR A 123 -0.43 -11.63 13.13
CA TYR A 123 0.63 -11.33 12.16
C TYR A 123 1.55 -10.19 12.57
N SER A 124 1.03 -9.20 13.31
CA SER A 124 1.80 -8.07 13.83
C SER A 124 2.43 -8.43 15.16
N ARG A 125 3.65 -7.96 15.37
CA ARG A 125 4.21 -7.97 16.72
C ARG A 125 3.45 -7.01 17.66
N PRO A 126 3.40 -7.27 18.98
CA PRO A 126 2.59 -6.51 19.92
C PRO A 126 3.21 -5.17 20.35
N GLU A 127 4.50 -4.92 20.07
CA GLU A 127 5.14 -3.67 20.44
C GLU A 127 4.46 -2.47 19.78
N PHE A 128 4.38 -1.36 20.50
CA PHE A 128 3.70 -0.14 20.05
C PHE A 128 4.17 0.34 18.67
N LEU A 129 5.48 0.27 18.43
CA LEU A 129 6.07 0.66 17.15
C LEU A 129 5.48 -0.16 15.98
N TYR A 130 5.44 -1.48 16.11
CA TYR A 130 5.03 -2.34 15.00
C TYR A 130 3.52 -2.33 14.80
N PHE A 131 2.74 -2.35 15.87
CA PHE A 131 1.29 -2.35 15.73
C PHE A 131 0.72 -0.96 15.43
N TRP A 132 1.04 0.06 16.23
CA TRP A 132 0.39 1.36 16.10
C TRP A 132 1.04 2.25 15.06
N VAL A 133 2.37 2.26 14.97
CA VAL A 133 3.07 3.15 14.02
C VAL A 133 3.10 2.52 12.64
N TYR A 134 3.51 1.25 12.51
CA TYR A 134 3.65 0.62 11.20
C TYR A 134 2.31 0.07 10.70
N TYR A 135 1.73 -0.90 11.40
CA TYR A 135 0.52 -1.57 10.93
C TYR A 135 -0.66 -0.60 10.81
N VAL A 136 -0.99 0.17 11.85
CA VAL A 136 -2.07 1.17 11.79
C VAL A 136 -1.62 2.45 11.10
N GLY A 137 -0.52 3.04 11.57
CA GLY A 137 -0.11 4.39 11.19
C GLY A 137 0.33 4.52 9.73
N PHE A 138 1.09 3.57 9.18
CA PHE A 138 1.49 3.65 7.78
C PHE A 138 0.34 3.33 6.84
N ASN A 139 -0.64 2.50 7.22
CA ASN A 139 -1.79 2.20 6.35
C ASN A 139 -2.92 3.26 6.45
N ALA A 140 -3.02 4.02 7.55
CA ALA A 140 -4.06 5.03 7.76
C ALA A 140 -4.17 6.12 6.66
N PRO A 141 -3.07 6.63 6.07
CA PRO A 141 -3.14 7.58 4.95
C PRO A 141 -3.97 7.09 3.76
N TRP A 142 -3.95 5.79 3.44
CA TRP A 142 -4.78 5.18 2.39
C TRP A 142 -6.28 5.11 2.74
N VAL A 143 -6.65 5.47 3.97
CA VAL A 143 -8.04 5.71 4.38
C VAL A 143 -8.36 7.20 4.37
N VAL A 144 -7.52 8.00 5.03
CA VAL A 144 -7.83 9.41 5.32
C VAL A 144 -7.77 10.28 4.07
N VAL A 145 -6.74 10.13 3.24
CA VAL A 145 -6.56 10.99 2.06
C VAL A 145 -7.60 10.71 0.98
N PRO A 146 -7.95 9.44 0.67
CA PRO A 146 -9.04 9.14 -0.25
C PRO A 146 -10.43 9.60 0.19
N ALA A 147 -10.66 9.74 1.50
CA ALA A 147 -11.98 10.06 2.06
C ALA A 147 -12.24 11.57 2.27
N GLY A 148 -11.22 12.42 2.12
CA GLY A 148 -11.31 13.88 2.27
C GLY A 148 -11.34 14.60 0.93
#